data_AF-A0A959KDE7-F1
#
_entry.id   AF-A0A959KDE7-F1
#
_cell.length_a   1.000
_cell.length_b   1.000
_cell.length_c   1.000
_cell.angle_alpha   90.00
_cell.angle_beta   90.00
_cell.angle_gamma   90.00
#
_symmetry.space_group_name_H-M   'P 1'
#
loop_
_entity.id
_entity.type
_entity.pdbx_description
1 polymer ?
#
loop_
_entity_poly.entity_id
_entity_poly.type
_entity_poly.pdbx_seq_one_letter_code
_entity_poly.pdbx_strand_id
1 'polypeptide(L)'
;MANYPSIFNDVIGPVMRGPSSSHCAASLRIGRICRDLMDGDIREVYIEFDPNGSLATTHKGQGSDMGLFGGFLGWEAHDGRLPDYQ
;
A
#
# COMPACT_ATOMS: atom_id res chain seq x y z
N MET A 1 -18.01 16.94 19.47
CA MET A 1 -18.66 17.24 18.18
C MET A 1 -18.86 15.92 17.46
N ALA A 2 -20.04 15.64 16.92
CA ALA A 2 -20.22 14.47 16.07
C ALA A 2 -19.43 14.69 14.77
N ASN A 3 -18.58 13.73 14.40
CA ASN A 3 -17.84 13.76 13.14
C ASN A 3 -18.68 13.01 12.11
N TYR A 4 -19.23 13.73 11.13
CA TYR A 4 -20.04 13.11 10.08
C TYR A 4 -19.14 12.71 8.91
N PRO A 5 -19.37 11.53 8.30
CA PRO A 5 -18.63 11.12 7.12
C PRO A 5 -18.78 12.14 5.99
N SER A 6 -17.67 12.49 5.37
CA SER A 6 -17.57 13.39 4.22
C SER A 6 -17.24 12.59 2.97
N ILE A 7 -17.95 12.86 1.87
CA ILE A 7 -17.66 12.23 0.58
C ILE A 7 -16.20 12.44 0.15
N PHE A 8 -15.65 13.63 0.38
CA PHE A 8 -14.30 13.98 -0.07
C PHE A 8 -13.20 13.48 0.86
N ASN A 9 -13.49 13.33 2.15
CA ASN A 9 -12.45 12.97 3.14
C ASN A 9 -12.46 11.48 3.50
N ASP A 10 -13.64 10.83 3.45
CA ASP A 10 -13.82 9.49 4.01
C ASP A 10 -14.25 8.45 2.95
N VAL A 11 -14.76 8.88 1.79
CA VAL A 11 -15.31 7.96 0.77
C VAL A 11 -14.46 7.92 -0.50
N ILE A 12 -14.08 9.08 -1.03
CA ILE A 12 -13.26 9.13 -2.26
C ILE A 12 -11.80 8.83 -1.89
N GLY A 13 -11.38 7.61 -2.23
CA GLY A 13 -10.00 7.18 -2.12
C GLY A 13 -9.11 7.69 -3.27
N PRO A 14 -7.78 7.55 -3.13
CA PRO A 14 -6.86 7.91 -4.21
C PRO A 14 -7.08 7.06 -5.45
N VAL A 15 -6.77 7.61 -6.62
CA VAL A 15 -6.63 6.81 -7.84
C VAL A 15 -5.47 5.82 -7.63
N MET A 16 -5.73 4.54 -7.87
CA MET A 16 -4.77 3.47 -7.66
C MET A 16 -4.83 2.41 -8.77
N ARG A 17 -3.71 1.73 -9.01
CA ARG A 17 -3.61 0.60 -9.95
C ARG A 17 -4.12 -0.73 -9.38
N GLY A 18 -3.99 -0.94 -8.07
CA GLY A 18 -4.31 -2.22 -7.44
C GLY A 18 -5.80 -2.50 -7.29
N PRO A 19 -6.18 -3.78 -7.07
CA PRO A 19 -7.58 -4.20 -7.02
C PRO A 19 -8.25 -3.82 -5.70
N SER A 20 -7.46 -3.48 -4.67
CA SER A 20 -7.92 -3.30 -3.30
C SER A 20 -7.19 -2.16 -2.61
N SER A 21 -7.95 -1.22 -2.06
CA SER A 21 -7.40 -0.08 -1.33
C SER A 21 -6.81 -0.49 0.01
N SER A 22 -7.44 -1.44 0.71
CA SER A 22 -6.97 -1.94 2.01
C SER A 22 -5.70 -2.77 1.92
N HIS A 23 -5.44 -3.39 0.76
CA HIS A 23 -4.25 -4.19 0.54
C HIS A 23 -3.21 -3.37 -0.21
N CYS A 24 -3.48 -2.97 -1.45
CA CYS A 24 -2.50 -2.25 -2.26
C CYS A 24 -2.21 -0.83 -1.76
N ALA A 25 -3.22 0.03 -1.64
CA ALA A 25 -2.99 1.43 -1.31
C ALA A 25 -2.47 1.61 0.12
N ALA A 26 -3.00 0.82 1.07
CA ALA A 26 -2.50 0.80 2.44
C ALA A 26 -1.05 0.29 2.52
N SER A 27 -0.72 -0.83 1.86
CA SER A 27 0.65 -1.35 1.80
C SER A 27 1.63 -0.35 1.17
N LEU A 28 1.21 0.35 0.11
CA LEU A 28 2.02 1.40 -0.50
C LEU A 28 2.27 2.55 0.47
N ARG A 29 1.23 2.97 1.20
CA ARG A 29 1.38 4.02 2.20
C ARG A 29 2.35 3.60 3.31
N ILE A 30 2.29 2.35 3.77
CA ILE A 30 3.24 1.78 4.74
C ILE A 30 4.67 1.86 4.17
N GLY A 31 4.89 1.36 2.95
CA GLY A 31 6.20 1.38 2.31
C GLY A 31 6.79 2.79 2.16
N ARG A 32 5.94 3.78 1.81
CA ARG A 32 6.35 5.19 1.74
C ARG A 32 6.76 5.75 3.10
N ILE A 33 5.98 5.47 4.14
CA ILE A 33 6.32 5.90 5.51
C ILE A 33 7.65 5.29 5.92
N CYS A 34 7.87 3.99 5.68
CA CYS A 34 9.16 3.35 5.95
C CYS A 34 10.31 4.00 5.18
N ARG A 35 10.11 4.31 3.90
CA ARG A 35 11.11 5.00 3.06
C ARG A 35 11.43 6.39 3.60
N ASP A 36 10.41 7.16 3.95
CA ASP A 36 10.56 8.51 4.48
C ASP A 36 11.30 8.49 5.83
N LEU A 37 11.03 7.49 6.68
CA LEU A 37 11.75 7.28 7.95
C LEU A 37 13.22 6.88 7.79
N MET A 38 13.61 6.37 6.61
CA MET A 38 14.98 5.95 6.29
C MET A 38 15.68 6.95 5.37
N ASP A 39 15.18 8.19 5.26
CA ASP A 39 15.71 9.24 4.37
C ASP A 39 15.85 8.79 2.90
N GLY A 40 15.03 7.82 2.48
CA GLY A 40 15.05 7.26 1.14
C GLY A 40 16.19 6.29 0.82
N ASP A 41 17.07 5.96 1.78
CA ASP A 41 18.15 4.97 1.61
C ASP A 41 17.80 3.64 2.30
N ILE A 42 17.16 2.75 1.54
CA ILE A 42 16.84 1.39 1.99
C ILE A 42 17.74 0.40 1.25
N ARG A 43 18.55 -0.35 2.01
CA ARG A 43 19.43 -1.40 1.44
C ARG A 43 18.79 -2.78 1.42
N GLU A 44 18.00 -3.08 2.45
CA GLU A 44 17.36 -4.37 2.65
C GLU A 44 16.03 -4.18 3.34
N VAL A 45 15.04 -4.98 2.95
CA VAL A 45 13.71 -5.00 3.56
C VAL A 45 13.37 -6.45 3.87
N TYR A 46 12.95 -6.70 5.11
CA TYR A 46 12.40 -7.97 5.54
C TYR A 46 10.92 -7.79 5.88
N ILE A 47 10.06 -8.60 5.27
CA ILE A 47 8.60 -8.54 5.46
C ILE A 47 8.13 -9.91 5.93
N GLU A 48 7.43 -9.92 7.05
CA GLU A 48 6.69 -11.08 7.53
C GLU A 48 5.21 -10.74 7.64
N PHE A 49 4.37 -11.68 7.20
CA PHE A 49 2.94 -11.62 7.48
C PHE A 49 2.62 -12.55 8.63
N ASP A 50 1.71 -12.15 9.51
CA ASP A 50 1.10 -13.06 10.47
C ASP A 50 0.42 -14.20 9.70
N PRO A 51 0.80 -15.48 9.91
CA PRO A 51 0.18 -16.63 9.25
C PRO A 51 -1.33 -16.74 9.48
N ASN A 52 -1.83 -16.19 10.59
CA ASN A 52 -3.25 -16.14 10.92
C ASN A 52 -3.93 -14.83 10.46
N GLY A 53 -3.16 -13.91 9.88
CA GLY A 53 -3.65 -12.63 9.38
C GLY A 53 -4.27 -12.74 7.99
N SER A 54 -5.09 -11.75 7.63
CA SER A 54 -5.76 -11.68 6.33
C SER A 54 -4.80 -11.50 5.14
N LEU A 55 -3.62 -10.92 5.37
CA LEU A 55 -2.63 -10.62 4.33
C LEU A 55 -1.90 -11.88 3.85
N ALA A 56 -1.54 -12.81 4.75
CA ALA A 56 -0.66 -13.95 4.42
C ALA A 56 -1.19 -14.83 3.27
N THR A 57 -2.51 -14.93 3.12
CA THR A 57 -3.14 -15.76 2.07
C THR A 57 -3.60 -14.97 0.85
N THR A 58 -3.64 -13.63 0.92
CA THR A 58 -4.23 -12.78 -0.12
C THR A 58 -3.28 -11.73 -0.70
N HIS A 59 -2.07 -11.59 -0.15
CA HIS A 59 -1.13 -10.52 -0.47
C HIS A 59 -0.86 -10.36 -1.98
N LYS A 60 -0.72 -11.46 -2.73
CA LYS A 60 -0.53 -11.41 -4.19
C LYS A 60 -1.79 -10.94 -4.92
N GLY A 61 -2.91 -11.65 -4.70
CA GLY A 61 -4.19 -11.40 -5.35
C GLY A 61 -4.78 -10.02 -5.09
N GLN A 62 -4.52 -9.47 -3.90
CA GLN A 62 -5.01 -8.16 -3.50
C GLN A 62 -3.96 -7.05 -3.69
N GLY A 63 -2.78 -7.38 -4.23
CA GLY A 63 -1.74 -6.42 -4.60
C GLY A 63 -0.97 -5.79 -3.43
N SER A 64 -0.89 -6.46 -2.28
CA SER A 64 -0.10 -5.99 -1.12
C SER A 64 1.38 -5.94 -1.44
N ASP A 65 1.90 -6.95 -2.15
CA ASP A 65 3.31 -7.01 -2.56
C ASP A 65 3.66 -5.82 -3.45
N MET A 66 2.84 -5.62 -4.49
CA MET A 66 2.94 -4.47 -5.39
C MET A 66 2.92 -3.15 -4.62
N GLY A 67 1.98 -3.00 -3.68
CA GLY A 67 1.90 -1.81 -2.84
C GLY A 67 3.19 -1.58 -2.05
N LEU A 68 3.64 -2.59 -1.28
CA LEU A 68 4.86 -2.53 -0.48
C LEU A 68 6.07 -2.15 -1.33
N PHE A 69 6.33 -2.86 -2.42
CA PHE A 69 7.47 -2.57 -3.32
C PHE A 69 7.38 -1.17 -3.91
N GLY A 70 6.22 -0.75 -4.41
CA GLY A 70 6.01 0.60 -4.91
C GLY A 70 6.32 1.66 -3.84
N GLY A 71 5.85 1.44 -2.61
CA GLY A 71 6.10 2.34 -1.49
C GLY A 71 7.59 2.48 -1.14
N PHE A 72 8.33 1.38 -1.04
CA PHE A 72 9.77 1.40 -0.76
C PHE A 72 10.58 2.04 -1.88
N LEU A 73 10.13 1.90 -3.13
CA LEU A 73 10.73 2.57 -4.29
C LEU A 73 10.33 4.05 -4.42
N GLY A 74 9.45 4.55 -3.54
CA GLY A 74 9.00 5.93 -3.51
C GLY A 74 8.00 6.28 -4.62
N TRP A 75 7.25 5.30 -5.10
CA TRP A 75 6.24 5.47 -6.13
C TRP A 75 4.87 5.83 -5.55
N GLU A 76 4.00 6.37 -6.39
CA GLU A 76 2.62 6.70 -6.04
C GLU A 76 1.65 5.57 -6.41
N ALA A 77 0.47 5.53 -5.79
CA ALA A 77 -0.50 4.45 -6.02
C ALA A 77 -1.03 4.34 -7.46
N HIS A 78 -0.96 5.43 -8.23
CA HIS A 78 -1.33 5.50 -9.63
C HIS A 78 -0.14 5.35 -10.58
N ASP A 79 1.07 5.11 -10.07
CA ASP A 79 2.29 5.09 -10.89
C ASP A 79 2.21 4.00 -11.96
N GLY A 80 2.58 4.36 -13.19
CA GLY A 80 2.56 3.46 -14.34
C GLY A 80 3.55 2.30 -14.21
N ARG A 81 4.60 2.44 -13.39
CA ARG A 81 5.62 1.41 -13.15
C ARG A 81 5.17 0.29 -12.23
N LEU A 82 4.08 0.48 -11.49
CA LEU A 82 3.50 -0.60 -10.69
C LEU A 82 3.11 -1.75 -11.63
N PRO A 83 3.51 -3.00 -11.31
CA PRO A 83 3.14 -4.16 -12.11
C PRO A 83 1.62 -4.38 -12.08
N ASP A 84 1.11 -5.20 -12.99
CA ASP A 84 -0.25 -5.67 -12.85
C ASP A 84 -0.33 -6.68 -11.69
N TYR A 85 -1.45 -6.66 -10.96
CA TYR A 85 -1.72 -7.65 -9.91
C TYR A 85 -2.13 -8.99 -10.53
N GLN A 86 -1.77 -10.10 -9.87
CA GLN A 86 -2.06 -11.46 -10.35
C GLN A 86 -3.27 -12.06 -9.67
#